data_AF-A0A935HNA0-F1
#
_entry.id   AF-A0A935HNA0-F1
#
_cell.length_a   1.000
_cell.length_b   1.000
_cell.length_c   1.000
_cell.angle_alpha   90.00
_cell.angle_beta   90.00
_cell.angle_gamma   90.00
#
_symmetry.space_group_name_H-M   'P 1'
#
loop_
_entity.id
_entity.type
_entity.pdbx_description
1 polymer ?
#
loop_
_entity_poly.entity_id
_entity_poly.type
_entity_poly.pdbx_seq_one_letter_code
_entity_poly.pdbx_strand_id
1 'polypeptide(L)'
;MSALVFEARWHRIQRSREQGFEELSDFLGRYASFGPLVRLGLLRKREERSEFQRYHGYVPTAKGDQFLLYIPEKELVLVRPGKSAALFNALKLDPAPSAPFKETYTEPTRPQFDAIAEMRANAGRDLWRIHRAEHLVDRLLQGYMDIRAFTKRTGIGDGSLLRAELVRTCERTSDHGLILEPTEDGQRFLEVLDEWELMLVKPGMELPLFERCDPEAASYWCGLP
;
A
#
# COMPACT_ATOMS: atom_id res chain seq x y z
N MET A 1 19.88 -24.87 2.39
CA MET A 1 20.73 -23.81 2.98
C MET A 1 21.68 -24.48 3.95
N SER A 2 23.01 -24.35 3.80
CA SER A 2 23.98 -25.02 4.71
C SER A 2 24.13 -24.26 6.04
N ALA A 3 24.47 -24.96 7.11
CA ALA A 3 24.62 -24.40 8.46
C ALA A 3 25.59 -23.20 8.54
N LEU A 4 26.67 -23.23 7.73
CA LEU A 4 27.65 -22.14 7.62
C LEU A 4 27.04 -20.85 7.05
N VAL A 5 26.11 -20.95 6.11
CA VAL A 5 25.38 -19.78 5.56
C VAL A 5 24.42 -19.21 6.60
N PHE A 6 23.81 -20.07 7.42
CA PHE A 6 22.95 -19.66 8.53
C PHE A 6 23.73 -18.93 9.63
N GLU A 7 24.87 -19.46 10.09
CA GLU A 7 25.70 -18.84 11.13
C GLU A 7 26.29 -17.50 10.69
N ALA A 8 26.85 -17.41 9.48
CA ALA A 8 27.36 -16.14 8.95
C ALA A 8 26.25 -15.08 8.83
N ARG A 9 25.03 -15.50 8.48
CA ARG A 9 23.84 -14.65 8.40
C ARG A 9 23.39 -14.18 9.79
N TRP A 10 23.38 -15.07 10.78
CA TRP A 10 23.08 -14.78 12.19
C TRP A 10 24.08 -13.78 12.79
N HIS A 11 25.39 -14.01 12.64
CA HIS A 11 26.43 -13.10 13.17
C HIS A 11 26.39 -11.70 12.55
N ARG A 12 25.94 -11.55 11.29
CA ARG A 12 25.77 -10.22 10.68
C ARG A 12 24.51 -9.50 11.19
N ILE A 13 23.45 -10.24 11.51
CA ILE A 13 22.25 -9.68 12.18
C ILE A 13 22.59 -9.24 13.60
N GLN A 14 23.33 -10.08 14.35
CA GLN A 14 23.81 -9.74 15.70
C GLN A 14 24.69 -8.48 15.69
N ARG A 15 25.63 -8.37 14.74
CA ARG A 15 26.40 -7.11 14.55
C ARG A 15 25.55 -5.90 14.21
N SER A 16 24.45 -6.07 13.47
CA SER A 16 23.52 -4.97 13.20
C SER A 16 22.79 -4.56 14.49
N ARG A 17 22.40 -5.53 15.33
CA ARG A 17 21.83 -5.26 16.65
C ARG A 17 22.82 -4.54 17.58
N GLU A 18 24.09 -4.94 17.56
CA GLU A 18 25.17 -4.25 18.28
C GLU A 18 25.35 -2.79 17.81
N GLN A 19 25.03 -2.48 16.55
CA GLN A 19 25.02 -1.12 16.00
C GLN A 19 23.72 -0.35 16.29
N GLY A 20 22.80 -0.93 17.07
CA GLY A 20 21.53 -0.31 17.46
C GLY A 20 20.41 -0.45 16.43
N PHE A 21 20.54 -1.34 15.44
CA PHE A 21 19.42 -1.70 14.57
C PHE A 21 18.48 -2.67 15.29
N GLU A 22 17.19 -2.43 15.14
CA GLU A 22 16.13 -3.26 15.70
C GLU A 22 15.37 -3.93 14.56
N GLU A 23 14.99 -5.20 14.69
CA GLU A 23 14.16 -5.82 13.65
C GLU A 23 12.75 -5.23 13.71
N LEU A 24 12.10 -4.99 12.56
CA LEU A 24 10.74 -4.43 12.53
C LEU A 24 9.74 -5.25 13.35
N SER A 25 9.82 -6.59 13.34
CA SER A 25 8.96 -7.44 14.16
C SER A 25 9.21 -7.27 15.66
N ASP A 26 10.46 -7.05 16.05
CA ASP A 26 10.84 -6.83 17.46
C ASP A 26 10.30 -5.47 17.93
N PHE A 27 10.46 -4.43 17.09
CA PHE A 27 9.96 -3.08 17.34
C PHE A 27 8.43 -3.03 17.49
N LEU A 28 7.70 -3.73 16.61
CA LEU A 28 6.23 -3.74 16.65
C LEU A 28 5.67 -4.69 17.73
N GLY A 29 6.45 -5.68 18.17
CA GLY A 29 6.06 -6.66 19.18
C GLY A 29 5.17 -7.80 18.67
N ARG A 30 4.69 -8.63 19.58
CA ARG A 30 4.01 -9.92 19.29
C ARG A 30 2.66 -9.78 18.56
N TYR A 31 2.00 -8.63 18.65
CA TYR A 31 0.70 -8.35 18.01
C TYR A 31 0.83 -7.27 16.92
N ALA A 32 2.00 -7.22 16.27
CA ALA A 32 2.34 -6.26 15.25
C ALA A 32 1.32 -6.24 14.11
N SER A 33 0.61 -5.13 13.93
CA SER A 33 -0.13 -4.84 12.70
C SER A 33 0.73 -3.98 11.80
N PHE A 34 0.92 -4.37 10.53
CA PHE A 34 1.53 -3.48 9.52
C PHE A 34 0.58 -2.37 9.05
N GLY A 35 -0.69 -2.38 9.46
CA GLY A 35 -1.71 -1.43 9.02
C GLY A 35 -1.29 0.04 9.13
N PRO A 36 -0.83 0.52 10.30
CA PRO A 36 -0.35 1.89 10.45
C PRO A 36 0.82 2.23 9.54
N LEU A 37 1.79 1.32 9.39
CA LEU A 37 2.95 1.51 8.51
C LEU A 37 2.52 1.64 7.04
N VAL A 38 1.53 0.87 6.61
CA VAL A 38 1.02 0.91 5.24
C VAL A 38 0.17 2.16 5.02
N ARG A 39 -0.78 2.49 5.90
CA ARG A 39 -1.64 3.67 5.78
C ARG A 39 -0.89 5.00 5.81
N LEU A 40 0.24 5.04 6.52
CA LEU A 40 1.14 6.19 6.52
C LEU A 40 2.07 6.23 5.30
N GLY A 41 1.98 5.25 4.40
CA GLY A 41 2.81 5.12 3.20
C GLY A 41 4.26 4.81 3.51
N LEU A 42 4.57 4.21 4.67
CA LEU A 42 5.93 3.82 5.06
C LEU A 42 6.31 2.44 4.50
N LEU A 43 5.32 1.55 4.38
CA LEU A 43 5.46 0.26 3.75
C LEU A 43 4.50 0.14 2.56
N ARG A 44 4.91 -0.64 1.56
CA ARG A 44 4.05 -1.08 0.47
C ARG A 44 4.26 -2.54 0.18
N LYS A 45 3.32 -3.16 -0.53
CA LYS A 45 3.56 -4.47 -1.13
C LYS A 45 4.61 -4.33 -2.23
N ARG A 46 5.55 -5.25 -2.27
CA ARG A 46 6.46 -5.37 -3.40
C ARG A 46 5.72 -5.86 -4.64
N GLU A 47 6.25 -5.52 -5.79
CA GLU A 47 5.69 -5.95 -7.07
C GLU A 47 5.88 -7.45 -7.29
N GLU A 48 7.06 -7.98 -6.97
CA GLU A 48 7.43 -9.35 -7.31
C GLU A 48 6.91 -10.39 -6.30
N ARG A 49 6.32 -11.48 -6.81
CA ARG A 49 5.89 -12.61 -5.98
C ARG A 49 6.99 -13.68 -5.90
N SER A 50 8.01 -13.46 -5.07
CA SER A 50 8.97 -14.54 -4.74
C SER A 50 8.34 -15.58 -3.80
N GLU A 51 8.87 -16.82 -3.84
CA GLU A 51 8.41 -17.96 -3.04
C GLU A 51 8.55 -17.71 -1.53
N PHE A 52 9.53 -16.90 -1.11
CA PHE A 52 9.75 -16.55 0.28
C PHE A 52 9.45 -15.07 0.54
N GLN A 53 8.47 -14.80 1.41
CA GLN A 53 7.96 -13.47 1.70
C GLN A 53 7.96 -13.21 3.20
N ARG A 54 9.07 -12.69 3.73
CA ARG A 54 9.04 -12.15 5.09
C ARG A 54 8.18 -10.88 5.12
N TYR A 55 7.55 -10.60 6.26
CA TYR A 55 6.60 -9.49 6.41
C TYR A 55 5.53 -9.52 5.32
N HIS A 56 5.11 -10.71 4.89
CA HIS A 56 4.12 -10.91 3.82
C HIS A 56 4.49 -10.21 2.50
N GLY A 57 5.77 -9.87 2.24
CA GLY A 57 6.19 -9.15 1.03
C GLY A 57 6.07 -7.63 1.14
N TYR A 58 5.90 -7.09 2.35
CA TYR A 58 5.99 -5.65 2.59
C TYR A 58 7.43 -5.15 2.59
N VAL A 59 7.66 -4.06 1.88
CA VAL A 59 8.95 -3.37 1.77
C VAL A 59 8.78 -1.87 2.05
N PRO A 60 9.82 -1.19 2.58
CA PRO A 60 9.82 0.25 2.75
C PRO A 60 9.59 1.00 1.44
N THR A 61 8.84 2.09 1.53
CA THR A 61 8.79 3.13 0.49
C THR A 61 9.95 4.12 0.70
N ALA A 62 10.13 5.05 -0.23
CA ALA A 62 11.07 6.17 -0.05
C ALA A 62 10.79 6.99 1.24
N LYS A 63 9.52 7.08 1.66
CA LYS A 63 9.14 7.72 2.93
C LYS A 63 9.51 6.83 4.12
N GLY A 64 9.32 5.52 3.99
CA GLY A 64 9.72 4.52 4.97
C GLY A 64 11.23 4.46 5.20
N ASP A 65 12.03 4.66 4.15
CA ASP A 65 13.50 4.59 4.20
C ASP A 65 14.15 5.56 5.19
N GLN A 66 13.44 6.61 5.59
CA GLN A 66 13.86 7.55 6.63
C GLN A 66 13.99 6.88 8.01
N PHE A 67 13.19 5.85 8.25
CA PHE A 67 13.11 5.11 9.52
C PHE A 67 13.61 3.67 9.37
N LEU A 68 13.44 3.09 8.19
CA LEU A 68 13.62 1.68 7.92
C LEU A 68 14.80 1.45 6.98
N LEU A 69 15.38 0.25 7.08
CA LEU A 69 16.37 -0.29 6.17
C LEU A 69 15.88 -1.66 5.71
N TYR A 70 15.69 -1.82 4.40
CA TYR A 70 15.44 -3.12 3.80
C TYR A 70 16.74 -3.73 3.28
N ILE A 71 16.95 -5.01 3.60
CA ILE A 71 18.05 -5.82 3.10
C ILE A 71 17.46 -6.90 2.19
N PRO A 72 17.45 -6.69 0.84
CA PRO A 72 16.75 -7.56 -0.10
C PRO A 72 17.19 -9.02 -0.02
N GLU A 73 18.49 -9.28 0.07
CA GLU A 73 19.04 -10.65 0.07
C GLU A 73 18.60 -11.47 1.27
N LYS A 74 18.11 -10.80 2.32
CA LYS A 74 17.68 -11.43 3.58
C LYS A 74 16.20 -11.31 3.82
N GLU A 75 15.46 -10.59 2.97
CA GLU A 75 14.07 -10.20 3.19
C GLU A 75 13.88 -9.63 4.61
N LEU A 76 14.74 -8.70 5.00
CA LEU A 76 14.82 -8.19 6.37
C LEU A 76 14.54 -6.70 6.40
N VAL A 77 13.61 -6.28 7.25
CA VAL A 77 13.33 -4.87 7.51
C VAL A 77 13.80 -4.54 8.91
N LEU A 78 14.72 -3.58 9.01
CA LEU A 78 15.30 -3.09 10.24
C LEU A 78 14.86 -1.65 10.48
N VAL A 79 14.59 -1.30 11.73
CA VAL A 79 14.51 0.09 12.18
C VAL A 79 15.94 0.62 12.31
N ARG A 80 16.19 1.80 11.73
CA ARG A 80 17.50 2.45 11.77
C ARG A 80 17.87 2.88 13.19
N PRO A 81 19.17 2.90 13.54
CA PRO A 81 19.62 3.32 14.85
C PRO A 81 19.12 4.72 15.21
N GLY A 82 18.61 4.88 16.44
CA GLY A 82 18.08 6.15 16.93
C GLY A 82 16.76 6.60 16.30
N LYS A 83 16.13 5.80 15.43
CA LYS A 83 14.85 6.14 14.78
C LYS A 83 13.63 5.48 15.43
N SER A 84 13.77 4.56 16.38
CA SER A 84 12.64 3.86 17.01
C SER A 84 11.61 4.83 17.61
N ALA A 85 12.03 5.83 18.38
CA ALA A 85 11.12 6.83 18.97
C ALA A 85 10.43 7.70 17.90
N ALA A 86 11.17 8.09 16.85
CA ALA A 86 10.64 8.88 15.75
C ALA A 86 9.61 8.08 14.93
N LEU A 87 9.91 6.81 14.66
CA LEU A 87 8.99 5.89 13.99
C LEU A 87 7.73 5.70 14.84
N PHE A 88 7.87 5.43 16.14
CA PHE A 88 6.73 5.27 17.04
C PHE A 88 5.81 6.50 17.06
N ASN A 89 6.39 7.71 17.10
CA ASN A 89 5.61 8.94 17.04
C ASN A 89 4.95 9.14 15.67
N ALA A 90 5.61 8.76 14.57
CA ALA A 90 4.99 8.79 13.25
C ALA A 90 3.79 7.83 13.17
N LEU A 91 3.88 6.63 13.75
CA LEU A 91 2.78 5.65 13.76
C LEU A 91 1.54 6.13 14.52
N LYS A 92 1.68 7.03 15.50
CA LYS A 92 0.54 7.65 16.19
C LYS A 92 -0.30 8.56 15.29
N LEU A 93 0.23 8.97 14.15
CA LEU A 93 -0.46 9.80 13.17
C LEU A 93 -1.25 8.98 12.16
N ASP A 94 -1.43 7.67 12.39
CA ASP A 94 -2.25 6.81 11.53
C ASP A 94 -3.64 7.44 11.32
N PRO A 95 -4.04 7.73 10.08
CA PRO A 95 -5.33 8.36 9.80
C PRO A 95 -6.52 7.46 10.14
N ALA A 96 -6.34 6.15 10.30
CA ALA A 96 -7.43 5.23 10.64
C ALA A 96 -6.95 4.05 11.51
N PRO A 97 -6.63 4.28 12.79
CA PRO A 97 -6.05 3.26 13.66
C PRO A 97 -6.98 2.07 13.94
N SER A 98 -8.30 2.29 13.90
CA SER A 98 -9.31 1.25 14.10
C SER A 98 -9.73 0.54 12.81
N ALA A 99 -9.21 0.95 11.64
CA ALA A 99 -9.62 0.37 10.37
C ALA A 99 -9.07 -1.05 10.22
N PRO A 100 -9.90 -2.01 9.76
CA PRO A 100 -9.47 -3.39 9.60
C PRO A 100 -8.31 -3.46 8.61
N PHE A 101 -7.36 -4.33 8.91
CA PHE A 101 -6.20 -4.53 8.07
C PHE A 101 -5.79 -5.99 8.07
N LYS A 102 -5.62 -6.55 6.88
CA LYS A 102 -5.18 -7.92 6.66
C LYS A 102 -4.03 -7.93 5.67
N GLU A 103 -2.90 -8.45 6.12
CA GLU A 103 -1.63 -8.39 5.39
C GLU A 103 -1.68 -9.10 4.04
N THR A 104 -2.57 -10.08 3.90
CA THR A 104 -2.81 -10.84 2.67
C THR A 104 -3.85 -10.22 1.75
N TYR A 105 -4.61 -9.23 2.22
CA TYR A 105 -5.69 -8.61 1.44
C TYR A 105 -5.24 -7.40 0.62
N THR A 106 -4.05 -6.88 0.83
CA THR A 106 -3.59 -5.60 0.27
C THR A 106 -2.87 -5.71 -1.07
N GLU A 107 -3.25 -4.80 -1.96
CA GLU A 107 -2.62 -4.45 -3.23
C GLU A 107 -1.77 -3.16 -3.09
N PRO A 108 -0.89 -2.78 -4.06
CA PRO A 108 -0.76 -3.27 -5.44
C PRO A 108 0.06 -4.56 -5.59
N THR A 109 -0.34 -5.39 -6.55
CA THR A 109 0.32 -6.64 -6.96
C THR A 109 0.88 -6.55 -8.37
N ARG A 110 1.67 -7.55 -8.75
CA ARG A 110 2.27 -7.69 -10.09
C ARG A 110 1.30 -7.39 -11.25
N PRO A 111 0.08 -7.95 -11.31
CA PRO A 111 -0.89 -7.62 -12.35
C PRO A 111 -1.21 -6.13 -12.52
N GLN A 112 -1.17 -5.33 -11.46
CA GLN A 112 -1.40 -3.88 -11.58
C GLN A 112 -0.22 -3.17 -12.26
N PHE A 113 1.01 -3.53 -11.87
CA PHE A 113 2.21 -2.99 -12.50
C PHE A 113 2.31 -3.41 -13.98
N ASP A 114 1.98 -4.67 -14.31
CA ASP A 114 1.94 -5.16 -15.68
C ASP A 114 0.91 -4.38 -16.53
N ALA A 115 -0.29 -4.13 -16.00
CA ALA A 115 -1.31 -3.34 -16.68
C ALA A 115 -0.85 -1.90 -16.99
N ILE A 116 -0.03 -1.31 -16.13
CA ILE A 116 0.52 0.03 -16.37
C ILE A 116 1.64 -0.02 -17.41
N ALA A 117 2.49 -1.05 -17.37
CA ALA A 117 3.50 -1.26 -18.39
C ALA A 117 2.87 -1.41 -19.79
N GLU A 118 1.78 -2.17 -19.89
CA GLU A 118 0.99 -2.27 -21.13
C GLU A 118 0.38 -0.93 -21.55
N MET A 119 -0.22 -0.18 -20.60
CA MET A 119 -0.74 1.16 -20.87
C MET A 119 0.35 2.09 -21.41
N ARG A 120 1.55 2.06 -20.82
CA ARG A 120 2.70 2.87 -21.24
C ARG A 120 3.22 2.46 -22.62
N ALA A 121 3.25 1.16 -22.92
CA ALA A 121 3.65 0.65 -24.22
C ALA A 121 2.65 1.03 -25.33
N ASN A 122 1.35 0.99 -25.01
CA ASN A 122 0.26 1.31 -25.94
C ASN A 122 0.03 2.82 -26.12
N ALA A 123 0.64 3.67 -25.29
CA ALA A 123 0.48 5.13 -25.37
C ALA A 123 1.10 5.75 -26.64
N GLY A 124 2.08 5.09 -27.28
CA GLY A 124 2.72 5.60 -28.48
C GLY A 124 3.37 6.97 -28.27
N ARG A 125 2.86 8.01 -28.96
CA ARG A 125 3.33 9.41 -28.86
C ARG A 125 2.39 10.32 -28.04
N ASP A 126 1.34 9.77 -27.45
CA ASP A 126 0.40 10.53 -26.63
C ASP A 126 1.03 10.86 -25.27
N LEU A 127 1.49 12.11 -25.12
CA LEU A 127 2.17 12.58 -23.92
C LEU A 127 1.29 12.48 -22.67
N TRP A 128 -0.02 12.73 -22.80
CA TRP A 128 -0.92 12.67 -21.65
C TRP A 128 -1.05 11.25 -21.12
N ARG A 129 -1.22 10.26 -22.01
CA ARG A 129 -1.24 8.83 -21.62
C ARG A 129 0.07 8.36 -21.02
N ILE A 130 1.19 8.86 -21.53
CA ILE A 130 2.52 8.59 -21.00
C ILE A 130 2.64 9.08 -19.56
N HIS A 131 2.35 10.35 -19.32
CA HIS A 131 2.46 10.95 -17.99
C HIS A 131 1.45 10.35 -17.01
N ARG A 132 0.22 10.08 -17.46
CA ARG A 132 -0.77 9.34 -16.66
C ARG A 132 -0.25 7.98 -16.19
N ALA A 133 0.41 7.24 -17.09
CA ALA A 133 1.00 5.95 -16.74
C ALA A 133 2.15 6.10 -15.73
N GLU A 134 3.05 7.05 -15.95
CA GLU A 134 4.18 7.33 -15.06
C GLU A 134 3.70 7.74 -13.66
N HIS A 135 2.73 8.66 -13.57
CA HIS A 135 2.13 9.05 -12.29
C HIS A 135 1.41 7.91 -11.59
N LEU A 136 0.73 7.03 -12.32
CA LEU A 136 0.09 5.87 -11.72
C LEU A 136 1.14 4.89 -11.14
N VAL A 137 2.26 4.64 -11.85
CA VAL A 137 3.37 3.83 -11.31
C VAL A 137 3.91 4.45 -10.02
N ASP A 138 4.17 5.76 -10.02
CA ASP A 138 4.70 6.46 -8.84
C ASP A 138 3.78 6.32 -7.63
N ARG A 139 2.46 6.33 -7.86
CA ARG A 139 1.46 6.13 -6.80
C ARG A 139 1.39 4.68 -6.33
N LEU A 140 1.46 3.69 -7.23
CA LEU A 140 1.55 2.29 -6.81
C LEU A 140 2.82 2.02 -5.98
N LEU A 141 3.94 2.66 -6.31
CA LEU A 141 5.19 2.58 -5.53
C LEU A 141 5.10 3.26 -4.14
N GLN A 142 4.02 3.99 -3.88
CA GLN A 142 3.70 4.52 -2.55
C GLN A 142 2.62 3.67 -1.84
N GLY A 143 2.14 2.60 -2.46
CA GLY A 143 1.14 1.69 -1.91
C GLY A 143 -0.30 2.06 -2.22
N TYR A 144 -0.55 3.03 -3.09
CA TYR A 144 -1.91 3.30 -3.60
C TYR A 144 -2.34 2.16 -4.53
N MET A 145 -3.64 2.06 -4.74
CA MET A 145 -4.25 1.13 -5.68
C MET A 145 -5.16 1.90 -6.66
N ASP A 146 -5.12 1.53 -7.94
CA ASP A 146 -6.07 2.08 -8.93
C ASP A 146 -7.50 1.63 -8.58
N ILE A 147 -8.47 2.55 -8.56
CA ILE A 147 -9.88 2.21 -8.33
C ILE A 147 -10.38 1.15 -9.33
N ARG A 148 -9.86 1.13 -10.56
CA ARG A 148 -10.24 0.12 -11.57
C ARG A 148 -9.78 -1.28 -11.16
N ALA A 149 -8.59 -1.39 -10.57
CA ALA A 149 -8.11 -2.64 -10.01
C ALA A 149 -8.97 -3.07 -8.82
N PHE A 150 -9.36 -2.12 -7.97
CA PHE A 150 -10.24 -2.37 -6.83
C PHE A 150 -11.60 -2.91 -7.29
N THR A 151 -12.25 -2.25 -8.25
CA THR A 151 -13.51 -2.69 -8.84
C THR A 151 -13.39 -4.06 -9.49
N LYS A 152 -12.33 -4.32 -10.26
CA LYS A 152 -12.10 -5.62 -10.90
C LYS A 152 -12.00 -6.76 -9.88
N ARG A 153 -11.37 -6.49 -8.73
CA ARG A 153 -11.13 -7.49 -7.69
C ARG A 153 -12.35 -7.73 -6.80
N THR A 154 -13.04 -6.66 -6.41
CA THR A 154 -14.10 -6.71 -5.39
C THR A 154 -15.51 -6.70 -5.97
N GLY A 155 -15.67 -6.30 -7.23
CA GLY A 155 -16.98 -6.04 -7.83
C GLY A 155 -17.60 -4.71 -7.40
N ILE A 156 -16.96 -3.94 -6.51
CA ILE A 156 -17.45 -2.63 -6.07
C ILE A 156 -17.13 -1.59 -7.15
N GLY A 157 -18.15 -1.19 -7.89
CA GLY A 157 -18.09 -0.10 -8.86
C GLY A 157 -18.77 1.18 -8.38
N ASP A 158 -18.85 2.16 -9.27
CA ASP A 158 -19.39 3.50 -9.05
C ASP A 158 -20.76 3.51 -8.34
N GLY A 159 -21.68 2.63 -8.75
CA GLY A 159 -23.02 2.54 -8.14
C GLY A 159 -22.99 2.12 -6.66
N SER A 160 -22.02 1.32 -6.25
CA SER A 160 -21.85 0.96 -4.83
C SER A 160 -21.21 2.10 -4.05
N LEU A 161 -20.22 2.80 -4.64
CA LEU A 161 -19.61 3.98 -4.03
C LEU A 161 -20.61 5.13 -3.82
N LEU A 162 -21.50 5.36 -4.80
CA LEU A 162 -22.58 6.34 -4.73
C LEU A 162 -23.61 5.96 -3.65
N ARG A 163 -24.05 4.70 -3.61
CA ARG A 163 -24.99 4.21 -2.58
C ARG A 163 -24.41 4.29 -1.16
N ALA A 164 -23.10 4.13 -1.03
CA ALA A 164 -22.38 4.27 0.24
C ALA A 164 -22.05 5.73 0.59
N GLU A 165 -22.48 6.70 -0.24
CA GLU A 165 -22.25 8.14 -0.07
C GLU A 165 -20.77 8.54 0.02
N LEU A 166 -19.88 7.71 -0.56
CA LEU A 166 -18.43 7.96 -0.59
C LEU A 166 -18.00 8.84 -1.76
N VAL A 167 -18.80 8.87 -2.82
CA VAL A 167 -18.58 9.74 -3.98
C VAL A 167 -19.87 10.44 -4.34
N ARG A 168 -19.74 11.55 -5.07
CA ARG A 168 -20.86 12.24 -5.69
C ARG A 168 -20.53 12.54 -7.15
N THR A 169 -21.57 12.68 -7.96
CA THR A 169 -21.43 13.09 -9.35
C THR A 169 -21.08 14.58 -9.44
N CYS A 170 -20.13 14.94 -10.30
CA CYS A 170 -19.77 16.32 -10.60
C CYS A 170 -19.82 16.59 -12.11
N GLU A 171 -19.98 17.86 -12.49
CA GLU A 171 -19.87 18.26 -13.89
C GLU A 171 -18.40 18.18 -14.33
N ARG A 172 -18.17 17.58 -15.51
CA ARG A 172 -16.83 17.48 -16.08
C ARG A 172 -16.33 18.87 -16.44
N THR A 173 -15.21 19.26 -15.86
CA THR A 173 -14.52 20.52 -16.18
C THR A 173 -13.65 20.42 -17.43
N SER A 174 -13.33 19.20 -17.88
CA SER A 174 -12.61 18.92 -19.13
C SER A 174 -13.07 17.61 -19.78
N ASP A 175 -12.69 17.39 -21.05
CA ASP A 175 -12.94 16.12 -21.77
C ASP A 175 -12.34 14.91 -21.04
N HIS A 176 -11.29 15.19 -20.25
CA HIS A 176 -10.57 14.26 -19.38
C HIS A 176 -10.91 14.50 -17.90
N GLY A 177 -12.12 14.94 -17.57
CA GLY A 177 -12.55 15.09 -16.17
C GLY A 177 -13.10 13.78 -15.61
N LEU A 178 -12.80 13.47 -14.35
CA LEU A 178 -13.59 12.46 -13.64
C LEU A 178 -15.02 12.95 -13.45
N ILE A 179 -15.99 12.04 -13.54
CA ILE A 179 -17.42 12.33 -13.33
C ILE A 179 -17.81 12.16 -11.86
N LEU A 180 -16.90 11.59 -11.06
CA LEU A 180 -17.10 11.30 -9.66
C LEU A 180 -16.00 11.97 -8.85
N GLU A 181 -16.41 12.62 -7.78
CA GLU A 181 -15.50 13.17 -6.77
C GLU A 181 -15.81 12.58 -5.39
N PRO A 182 -14.80 12.29 -4.56
CA PRO A 182 -15.01 11.82 -3.19
C PRO A 182 -15.73 12.86 -2.34
N THR A 183 -16.69 12.41 -1.53
CA THR A 183 -17.23 13.21 -0.42
C THR A 183 -16.19 13.36 0.69
N GLU A 184 -16.45 14.16 1.73
CA GLU A 184 -15.54 14.25 2.88
C GLU A 184 -15.25 12.88 3.51
N ASP A 185 -16.26 12.02 3.60
CA ASP A 185 -16.09 10.63 4.05
C ASP A 185 -15.32 9.79 3.02
N GLY A 186 -15.60 9.96 1.73
CA GLY A 186 -14.86 9.32 0.64
C GLY A 186 -13.38 9.61 0.65
N GLN A 187 -12.99 10.86 0.97
CA GLN A 187 -11.59 11.30 1.04
C GLN A 187 -10.78 10.54 2.10
N ARG A 188 -11.43 9.84 3.04
CA ARG A 188 -10.74 8.96 3.99
C ARG A 188 -10.14 7.73 3.31
N PHE A 189 -10.78 7.25 2.24
CA PHE A 189 -10.39 6.05 1.51
C PHE A 189 -9.77 6.36 0.15
N LEU A 190 -10.18 7.45 -0.48
CA LEU A 190 -9.88 7.78 -1.86
C LEU A 190 -9.02 9.04 -1.97
N GLU A 191 -8.17 9.08 -2.99
CA GLU A 191 -7.45 10.25 -3.45
C GLU A 191 -7.72 10.43 -4.94
N VAL A 192 -7.93 11.68 -5.36
CA VAL A 192 -8.12 12.03 -6.76
C VAL A 192 -6.95 12.86 -7.25
N LEU A 193 -6.45 12.51 -8.43
CA LEU A 193 -5.51 13.29 -9.22
C LEU A 193 -6.23 13.69 -10.51
N ASP A 194 -6.93 14.82 -10.44
CA ASP A 194 -7.82 15.30 -11.51
C ASP A 194 -7.08 15.49 -12.84
N GLU A 195 -5.84 15.98 -12.80
CA GLU A 195 -4.99 16.18 -13.99
C GLU A 195 -4.82 14.92 -14.85
N TRP A 196 -4.93 13.73 -14.23
CA TRP A 196 -4.61 12.43 -14.85
C TRP A 196 -5.79 11.47 -14.90
N GLU A 197 -7.00 11.90 -14.53
CA GLU A 197 -8.17 11.02 -14.38
C GLU A 197 -7.87 9.79 -13.52
N LEU A 198 -7.19 10.00 -12.39
CA LEU A 198 -6.88 8.92 -11.45
C LEU A 198 -7.69 9.10 -10.17
N MET A 199 -8.56 8.15 -9.91
CA MET A 199 -9.10 7.91 -8.58
C MET A 199 -8.37 6.70 -8.00
N LEU A 200 -7.77 6.91 -6.84
CA LEU A 200 -6.89 5.95 -6.19
C LEU A 200 -7.44 5.60 -4.82
N VAL A 201 -7.35 4.32 -4.46
CA VAL A 201 -7.56 3.88 -3.08
C VAL A 201 -6.27 4.13 -2.30
N LYS A 202 -6.39 4.81 -1.16
CA LYS A 202 -5.27 5.12 -0.27
C LYS A 202 -4.64 3.84 0.28
N PRO A 203 -3.32 3.86 0.56
CA PRO A 203 -2.61 2.71 1.12
C PRO A 203 -3.32 2.14 2.34
N GLY A 204 -3.52 0.82 2.38
CA GLY A 204 -4.13 0.13 3.53
C GLY A 204 -5.62 0.43 3.76
N MET A 205 -6.28 1.16 2.86
CA MET A 205 -7.71 1.47 2.93
C MET A 205 -8.59 0.57 2.04
N GLU A 206 -7.99 -0.38 1.32
CA GLU A 206 -8.71 -1.30 0.43
C GLU A 206 -9.78 -2.13 1.16
N LEU A 207 -9.40 -2.83 2.23
CA LEU A 207 -10.34 -3.63 3.02
C LEU A 207 -11.38 -2.76 3.75
N PRO A 208 -11.01 -1.64 4.39
CA PRO A 208 -11.98 -0.71 4.95
C PRO A 208 -12.98 -0.15 3.93
N LEU A 209 -12.52 0.19 2.72
CA LEU A 209 -13.38 0.66 1.63
C LEU A 209 -14.34 -0.45 1.18
N PHE A 210 -13.84 -1.68 1.05
CA PHE A 210 -14.66 -2.83 0.71
C PHE A 210 -15.74 -3.10 1.77
N GLU A 211 -15.35 -3.13 3.05
CA GLU A 211 -16.27 -3.28 4.18
C GLU A 211 -17.34 -2.19 4.21
N ARG A 212 -16.98 -0.94 3.90
CA ARG A 212 -17.94 0.15 3.86
C ARG A 212 -18.97 -0.02 2.75
N CYS A 213 -18.58 -0.59 1.61
CA CYS A 213 -19.45 -0.75 0.45
C CYS A 213 -20.27 -2.05 0.48
N ASP A 214 -19.71 -3.13 1.05
CA ASP A 214 -20.34 -4.44 1.18
C ASP A 214 -19.86 -5.14 2.48
N PRO A 215 -20.48 -4.82 3.63
CA PRO A 215 -20.08 -5.36 4.92
C PRO A 215 -20.23 -6.89 5.00
N GLU A 216 -21.26 -7.45 4.34
CA GLU A 216 -21.56 -8.88 4.38
C GLU A 216 -20.45 -9.68 3.69
N ALA A 217 -20.06 -9.28 2.47
CA ALA A 217 -18.97 -9.94 1.76
C ALA A 217 -17.59 -9.68 2.41
N ALA A 218 -17.38 -8.47 2.97
CA ALA A 218 -16.15 -8.13 3.66
C ALA A 218 -15.95 -8.89 4.98
N SER A 219 -17.03 -9.28 5.67
CA SER A 219 -16.95 -10.04 6.92
C SER A 219 -16.15 -11.34 6.80
N TYR A 220 -16.11 -11.98 5.62
CA TYR A 220 -15.26 -13.15 5.38
C TYR A 220 -13.76 -12.81 5.46
N TRP A 221 -13.40 -11.60 5.04
CA TRP A 221 -12.03 -11.12 5.02
C TRP A 221 -11.62 -10.51 6.37
N CYS A 222 -12.56 -9.86 7.06
CA CYS A 222 -12.40 -9.27 8.39
C CYS A 222 -12.62 -10.28 9.54
N GLY A 223 -13.24 -11.44 9.25
CA GLY A 223 -13.64 -12.44 10.24
C GLY A 223 -12.56 -13.48 10.54
N LEU A 224 -12.22 -13.55 11.83
CA LEU A 224 -11.30 -14.48 12.53
C LEU A 224 -9.78 -14.26 12.30
N PRO A 225 -8.96 -14.51 13.36
CA PRO A 225 -7.71 -13.80 13.66
C PRO A 225 -6.52 -14.13 12.75
#